data_AF-W6KGG6-F1
#
_entry.id   AF-W6KGG6-F1
#
_cell.length_a   1.000
_cell.length_b   1.000
_cell.length_c   1.000
_cell.angle_alpha   90.00
_cell.angle_beta   90.00
_cell.angle_gamma   90.00
#
_symmetry.space_group_name_H-M   'P 1'
#
loop_
_entity.id
_entity.type
_entity.pdbx_description
1 polymer ?
#
loop_
_entity_poly.entity_id
_entity_poly.type
_entity_poly.pdbx_seq_one_letter_code
_entity_poly.pdbx_strand_id
1 'polypeptide(L)'
;MGTVFFGGLDTSGDYMPDMVVALREVGVQNVALGSNDLIQMSGLRGSFLDQTIQAGLVMRYRHGPLDDFIPGDHLPMAEPENLVGYSFGGLIAAQIAHALPSVKRLFLIGCPIGGAFLAQLRANPRLLVVDCIDLEEHGDPLRAGMSDLDLMAALPMLTGQRLIMSGHFIHAQDGDQGAHNRRGLVKRLRAGGLPVRRSEA
;
A
#
# COMPACT_ATOMS: atom_id res chain seq x y z
N MET A 1 0.74 10.33 -16.71
CA MET A 1 1.17 9.93 -15.35
C MET A 1 -0.01 9.92 -14.42
N GLY A 2 -0.58 8.73 -14.24
CA GLY A 2 -1.61 8.52 -13.24
C GLY A 2 -1.11 7.67 -12.08
N THR A 3 -1.63 7.98 -10.90
CA THR A 3 -1.25 7.33 -9.63
C THR A 3 -2.47 6.67 -9.02
N VAL A 4 -2.35 5.41 -8.64
CA VAL A 4 -3.40 4.69 -7.91
C VAL A 4 -2.93 4.44 -6.49
N PHE A 5 -3.76 4.82 -5.53
CA PHE A 5 -3.52 4.58 -4.11
C PHE A 5 -4.40 3.44 -3.58
N PHE A 6 -3.81 2.46 -2.90
CA PHE A 6 -4.52 1.36 -2.24
C PHE A 6 -4.36 1.45 -0.72
N GLY A 7 -5.47 1.49 -0.01
CA GLY A 7 -5.52 1.49 1.46
C GLY A 7 -5.28 0.09 2.06
N GLY A 8 -5.12 0.03 3.39
CA GLY A 8 -4.99 -1.22 4.14
C GLY A 8 -6.34 -1.93 4.36
N LEU A 9 -6.32 -3.04 5.11
CA LEU A 9 -7.53 -3.72 5.57
C LEU A 9 -8.29 -2.83 6.55
N ASP A 10 -9.62 -2.83 6.43
CA ASP A 10 -10.55 -2.18 7.37
C ASP A 10 -10.27 -0.68 7.61
N THR A 11 -10.32 0.11 6.54
CA THR A 11 -10.31 1.57 6.67
C THR A 11 -11.66 2.15 6.29
N SER A 12 -12.61 2.02 7.21
CA SER A 12 -13.75 2.93 7.27
C SER A 12 -13.26 4.33 7.70
N GLY A 13 -13.96 5.39 7.27
CA GLY A 13 -13.61 6.78 7.61
C GLY A 13 -12.94 7.58 6.48
N ASP A 14 -12.39 8.73 6.84
CA ASP A 14 -11.93 9.76 5.89
C ASP A 14 -10.49 9.53 5.40
N TYR A 15 -9.80 8.54 5.97
CA TYR A 15 -8.42 8.18 5.64
C TYR A 15 -8.12 8.10 4.13
N MET A 16 -8.88 7.27 3.41
CA MET A 16 -8.62 6.99 1.99
C MET A 16 -8.87 8.23 1.11
N PRO A 17 -10.03 8.91 1.21
CA PRO A 17 -10.26 10.19 0.53
C PRO A 17 -9.21 11.26 0.87
N ASP A 18 -8.87 11.42 2.14
CA ASP A 18 -7.92 12.45 2.56
C ASP A 18 -6.48 12.14 2.13
N MET A 19 -6.09 10.87 2.01
CA MET A 19 -4.80 10.51 1.42
C MET A 19 -4.72 10.93 -0.06
N VAL A 20 -5.81 10.77 -0.82
CA VAL A 20 -5.89 11.26 -2.20
C VAL A 20 -5.78 12.79 -2.25
N VAL A 21 -6.41 13.50 -1.31
CA VAL A 21 -6.27 14.95 -1.16
C VAL A 21 -4.81 15.33 -0.86
N ALA A 22 -4.18 14.67 0.13
CA ALA A 22 -2.79 14.94 0.51
C ALA A 22 -1.81 14.73 -0.67
N LEU A 23 -2.00 13.67 -1.47
CA LEU A 23 -1.22 13.43 -2.69
C LEU A 23 -1.36 14.59 -3.70
N ARG A 24 -2.57 15.11 -3.87
CA ARG A 24 -2.83 16.26 -4.76
C ARG A 24 -2.22 17.55 -4.23
N GLU A 25 -2.26 17.79 -2.92
CA GLU A 25 -1.67 18.97 -2.27
C GLU A 25 -0.17 19.11 -2.53
N VAL A 26 0.57 18.01 -2.68
CA VAL A 26 2.01 18.07 -3.01
C VAL A 26 2.30 18.08 -4.51
N GLY A 27 1.27 18.13 -5.36
CA GLY A 27 1.39 18.25 -6.81
C GLY A 27 1.34 16.94 -7.59
N VAL A 28 0.93 15.83 -6.96
CA VAL A 28 0.64 14.58 -7.70
C VAL A 28 -0.67 14.76 -8.45
N GLN A 29 -0.60 14.74 -9.77
CA GLN A 29 -1.76 14.88 -10.65
C GLN A 29 -2.35 13.50 -10.98
N ASN A 30 -3.64 13.48 -11.34
CA ASN A 30 -4.37 12.26 -11.73
C ASN A 30 -4.23 11.11 -10.71
N VAL A 31 -4.66 11.38 -9.48
CA VAL A 31 -4.68 10.40 -8.39
C VAL A 31 -6.07 9.77 -8.32
N ALA A 32 -6.11 8.44 -8.37
CA ALA A 32 -7.30 7.63 -8.20
C ALA A 32 -7.18 6.72 -6.98
N LEU A 33 -8.32 6.40 -6.38
CA LEU A 33 -8.41 5.47 -5.26
C LEU A 33 -8.65 4.06 -5.80
N GLY A 34 -7.78 3.11 -5.44
CA GLY A 34 -7.97 1.70 -5.73
C GLY A 34 -9.21 1.15 -5.01
N SER A 35 -9.90 0.21 -5.66
CA SER A 35 -11.15 -0.32 -5.10
C SER A 35 -10.90 -1.24 -3.90
N ASN A 36 -11.72 -1.07 -2.85
CA ASN A 36 -11.84 -2.03 -1.75
C ASN A 36 -12.51 -3.33 -2.19
N ASP A 37 -13.14 -3.39 -3.38
CA ASP A 37 -13.67 -4.62 -3.93
C ASP A 37 -12.55 -5.64 -4.16
N LEU A 38 -11.34 -5.18 -4.53
CA LEU A 38 -10.18 -6.06 -4.66
C LEU A 38 -9.83 -6.74 -3.34
N ILE A 39 -10.08 -6.08 -2.19
CA ILE A 39 -9.93 -6.66 -0.85
C ILE A 39 -11.06 -7.67 -0.57
N GLN A 40 -12.29 -7.41 -0.99
CA GLN A 40 -13.40 -8.36 -0.80
C GLN A 40 -13.26 -9.61 -1.69
N MET A 41 -12.77 -9.42 -2.91
CA MET A 41 -12.55 -10.45 -3.93
C MET A 41 -11.32 -11.30 -3.66
N SER A 42 -10.40 -10.74 -2.89
CA SER A 42 -9.24 -11.40 -2.31
C SER A 42 -9.59 -12.64 -1.46
N GLY A 43 -10.88 -12.84 -1.14
CA GLY A 43 -11.39 -14.02 -0.43
C GLY A 43 -11.21 -13.92 1.08
N LEU A 44 -10.67 -12.81 1.59
CA LEU A 44 -10.48 -12.59 3.02
C LEU A 44 -11.83 -12.57 3.75
N ARG A 45 -11.91 -13.35 4.83
CA ARG A 45 -13.09 -13.50 5.68
C ARG A 45 -12.68 -13.52 7.16
N GLY A 46 -13.62 -13.20 8.05
CA GLY A 46 -13.41 -13.28 9.50
C GLY A 46 -12.98 -11.95 10.13
N SER A 47 -12.42 -12.03 11.33
CA SER A 47 -11.96 -10.88 12.11
C SER A 47 -10.79 -10.16 11.43
N PHE A 48 -10.46 -8.95 11.89
CA PHE A 48 -9.27 -8.23 11.42
C PHE A 48 -8.00 -9.09 11.50
N LEU A 49 -7.84 -9.86 12.58
CA LEU A 49 -6.72 -10.77 12.75
C LEU A 49 -6.74 -11.91 11.72
N ASP A 50 -7.92 -12.51 11.48
CA ASP A 50 -8.06 -13.57 10.47
C ASP A 50 -7.74 -13.06 9.07
N GLN A 51 -8.21 -11.86 8.73
CA GLN A 51 -7.94 -11.23 7.44
C GLN A 51 -6.45 -10.87 7.31
N THR A 52 -5.81 -10.38 8.39
CA THR A 52 -4.37 -10.06 8.39
C THR A 52 -3.53 -11.32 8.20
N ILE A 53 -3.90 -12.42 8.87
CA ILE A 53 -3.24 -13.72 8.72
C ILE A 53 -3.44 -14.25 7.28
N GLN A 54 -4.67 -14.27 6.78
CA GLN A 54 -4.94 -14.77 5.43
C GLN A 54 -4.26 -13.91 4.36
N ALA A 55 -4.30 -12.58 4.49
CA ALA A 55 -3.61 -11.64 3.62
C ALA A 55 -2.09 -11.87 3.60
N GLY A 56 -1.55 -11.97 4.81
CA GLY A 56 -0.14 -12.15 5.11
C GLY A 56 0.39 -13.55 4.85
N LEU A 57 -0.44 -14.54 4.53
CA LEU A 57 0.03 -15.87 4.16
C LEU A 57 -0.13 -16.14 2.67
N VAL A 58 -1.05 -15.45 1.98
CA VAL A 58 -1.40 -15.78 0.59
C VAL A 58 -1.00 -14.69 -0.41
N MET A 59 -1.08 -13.40 -0.07
CA MET A 59 -0.87 -12.32 -1.06
C MET A 59 0.54 -11.74 -1.11
N ARG A 60 1.37 -12.08 -0.11
CA ARG A 60 2.73 -11.58 0.02
C ARG A 60 3.76 -12.27 -0.89
N TYR A 61 3.31 -13.29 -1.59
CA TYR A 61 4.08 -14.08 -2.55
C TYR A 61 3.66 -13.75 -3.97
N ARG A 62 4.56 -13.96 -4.94
CA ARG A 62 4.29 -13.71 -6.36
C ARG A 62 3.04 -14.43 -6.85
N HIS A 63 2.86 -15.67 -6.41
CA HIS A 63 1.68 -16.47 -6.74
C HIS A 63 0.63 -16.29 -5.64
N GLY A 64 -0.29 -15.37 -5.86
CA GLY A 64 -1.36 -15.04 -4.93
C GLY A 64 -2.74 -15.41 -5.47
N PRO A 65 -3.80 -15.23 -4.67
CA PRO A 65 -5.18 -15.49 -5.12
C PRO A 65 -5.64 -14.46 -6.17
N LEU A 66 -4.82 -13.44 -6.42
CA LEU A 66 -5.02 -12.45 -7.46
C LEU A 66 -4.33 -12.82 -8.80
N ASP A 67 -3.59 -13.93 -8.89
CA ASP A 67 -2.97 -14.37 -10.16
C ASP A 67 -4.04 -14.55 -11.27
N ASP A 68 -5.23 -15.02 -10.90
CA ASP A 68 -6.40 -15.15 -11.78
C ASP A 68 -7.28 -13.87 -11.80
N PHE A 69 -6.95 -12.87 -10.97
CA PHE A 69 -7.82 -11.76 -10.59
C PHE A 69 -7.16 -10.37 -10.72
N ILE A 70 -6.42 -10.12 -11.80
CA ILE A 70 -6.10 -8.75 -12.22
C ILE A 70 -6.90 -8.40 -13.48
N PRO A 71 -8.24 -8.22 -13.43
CA PRO A 71 -8.94 -7.61 -14.54
C PRO A 71 -8.60 -6.12 -14.56
N GLY A 72 -8.12 -5.63 -15.69
CA GLY A 72 -8.01 -4.19 -15.94
C GLY A 72 -9.32 -3.43 -15.67
N ASP A 73 -10.45 -4.13 -15.65
CA ASP A 73 -11.81 -3.62 -15.41
C ASP A 73 -12.06 -3.19 -13.95
N HIS A 74 -11.26 -3.65 -12.97
CA HIS A 74 -11.41 -3.28 -11.55
C HIS A 74 -10.41 -2.22 -11.09
N LEU A 75 -9.53 -1.79 -11.98
CA LEU A 75 -8.66 -0.66 -11.69
C LEU A 75 -9.40 0.64 -11.98
N PRO A 76 -9.27 1.66 -11.12
CA PRO A 76 -9.86 2.96 -11.36
C PRO A 76 -9.18 3.71 -12.53
N MET A 77 -8.14 3.11 -13.11
CA MET A 77 -7.35 3.63 -14.20
C MET A 77 -6.79 2.46 -14.99
N ALA A 78 -6.99 2.45 -16.32
CA ALA A 78 -6.55 1.37 -17.19
C ALA A 78 -5.01 1.22 -17.24
N GLU A 79 -4.29 2.35 -17.23
CA GLU A 79 -2.82 2.37 -17.36
C GLU A 79 -2.17 3.24 -16.28
N PRO A 80 -2.14 2.80 -15.01
CA PRO A 80 -1.46 3.53 -13.96
C PRO A 80 0.06 3.42 -14.15
N GLU A 81 0.76 4.55 -13.98
CA GLU A 81 2.23 4.58 -14.05
C GLU A 81 2.86 4.44 -12.66
N ASN A 82 2.13 4.86 -11.62
CA ASN A 82 2.59 4.79 -10.23
C ASN A 82 1.54 4.08 -9.38
N LEU A 83 1.97 3.14 -8.54
CA LEU A 83 1.14 2.51 -7.53
C LEU A 83 1.69 2.82 -6.15
N VAL A 84 0.82 3.24 -5.25
CA VAL A 84 1.12 3.47 -3.84
C VAL A 84 0.20 2.58 -3.03
N GLY A 85 0.75 1.72 -2.18
CA GLY A 85 -0.06 0.82 -1.38
C GLY A 85 0.36 0.83 0.08
N TYR A 86 -0.64 0.96 0.96
CA TYR A 86 -0.47 0.95 2.41
C TYR A 86 -0.86 -0.41 2.97
N SER A 87 -0.01 -0.99 3.82
CA SER A 87 -0.28 -2.28 4.47
C SER A 87 -0.65 -3.34 3.42
N PHE A 88 -1.83 -3.93 3.54
CA PHE A 88 -2.41 -4.86 2.58
C PHE A 88 -2.61 -4.27 1.17
N GLY A 89 -2.96 -2.99 1.06
CA GLY A 89 -3.00 -2.30 -0.24
C GLY A 89 -1.64 -2.31 -0.95
N GLY A 90 -0.54 -2.39 -0.20
CA GLY A 90 0.79 -2.62 -0.74
C GLY A 90 0.96 -3.99 -1.42
N LEU A 91 0.32 -5.03 -0.89
CA LEU A 91 0.33 -6.36 -1.51
C LEU A 91 -0.45 -6.35 -2.82
N ILE A 92 -1.63 -5.71 -2.84
CA ILE A 92 -2.43 -5.53 -4.06
C ILE A 92 -1.64 -4.73 -5.10
N ALA A 93 -1.05 -3.60 -4.70
CA ALA A 93 -0.21 -2.78 -5.56
C ALA A 93 0.98 -3.56 -6.14
N ALA A 94 1.61 -4.42 -5.33
CA ALA A 94 2.72 -5.28 -5.76
C ALA A 94 2.30 -6.30 -6.82
N GLN A 95 1.13 -6.94 -6.65
CA GLN A 95 0.58 -7.87 -7.64
C GLN A 95 0.29 -7.17 -8.97
N ILE A 96 -0.36 -6.00 -8.92
CA ILE A 96 -0.67 -5.20 -10.11
C ILE A 96 0.62 -4.73 -10.79
N ALA A 97 1.61 -4.26 -10.03
CA ALA A 97 2.91 -3.84 -10.57
C ALA A 97 3.67 -4.98 -11.25
N HIS A 98 3.50 -6.22 -10.77
CA HIS A 98 4.07 -7.40 -11.40
C HIS A 98 3.41 -7.67 -12.76
N ALA A 99 2.08 -7.60 -12.81
CA ALA A 99 1.29 -7.95 -13.98
C ALA A 99 1.28 -6.86 -15.07
N LEU A 100 1.11 -5.60 -14.70
CA LEU A 100 0.87 -4.52 -15.66
C LEU A 100 2.17 -3.89 -16.18
N PRO A 101 2.36 -3.82 -17.52
CA PRO A 101 3.55 -3.22 -18.12
C PRO A 101 3.60 -1.69 -18.03
N SER A 102 2.45 -1.04 -17.80
CA SER A 102 2.30 0.41 -17.66
C SER A 102 2.94 0.93 -16.38
N VAL A 103 2.95 0.13 -15.31
CA VAL A 103 3.48 0.53 -14.01
C VAL A 103 4.99 0.68 -14.08
N LYS A 104 5.49 1.83 -13.64
CA LYS A 104 6.91 2.17 -13.58
C LYS A 104 7.41 2.38 -12.16
N ARG A 105 6.53 2.69 -11.21
CA ARG A 105 6.90 3.00 -9.82
C ARG A 105 5.95 2.34 -8.86
N LEU A 106 6.51 1.69 -7.85
CA LEU A 106 5.78 1.04 -6.78
C LEU A 106 6.28 1.57 -5.44
N PHE A 107 5.37 2.04 -4.60
CA PHE A 107 5.65 2.49 -3.24
C PHE A 107 4.88 1.62 -2.25
N LEU A 108 5.60 0.96 -1.35
CA LEU A 108 5.08 0.01 -0.37
C LEU A 108 5.22 0.59 1.03
N ILE A 109 4.11 0.92 1.68
CA ILE A 109 4.09 1.60 2.99
C ILE A 109 3.65 0.62 4.06
N GLY A 110 4.48 0.38 5.09
CA GLY A 110 4.18 -0.60 6.15
C GLY A 110 3.76 -1.97 5.60
N CYS A 111 4.33 -2.38 4.47
CA CYS A 111 3.82 -3.48 3.68
C CYS A 111 4.58 -4.78 3.98
N PRO A 112 3.91 -5.85 4.44
CA PRO A 112 4.57 -7.11 4.79
C PRO A 112 4.83 -7.99 3.55
N ILE A 113 5.31 -7.42 2.43
CA ILE A 113 5.65 -8.20 1.24
C ILE A 113 6.75 -9.21 1.55
N GLY A 114 6.68 -10.42 0.99
CA GLY A 114 7.71 -11.44 1.19
C GLY A 114 9.02 -11.09 0.48
N GLY A 115 10.17 -11.43 1.08
CA GLY A 115 11.49 -11.06 0.56
C GLY A 115 11.76 -11.54 -0.88
N ALA A 116 11.31 -12.75 -1.22
CA ALA A 116 11.47 -13.28 -2.57
C ALA A 116 10.68 -12.48 -3.62
N PHE A 117 9.44 -12.09 -3.30
CA PHE A 117 8.62 -11.31 -4.23
C PHE A 117 9.13 -9.87 -4.37
N LEU A 118 9.55 -9.26 -3.27
CA LEU A 118 10.22 -7.96 -3.29
C LEU A 118 11.49 -7.97 -4.16
N ALA A 119 12.32 -9.02 -4.05
CA ALA A 119 13.51 -9.17 -4.87
C ALA A 119 13.17 -9.25 -6.36
N GLN A 120 12.11 -9.97 -6.73
CA GLN A 120 11.63 -10.06 -8.11
C GLN A 120 11.13 -8.72 -8.64
N LEU A 121 10.37 -7.96 -7.84
CA LEU A 121 9.90 -6.62 -8.23
C LEU A 121 11.09 -5.67 -8.45
N ARG A 122 12.07 -5.69 -7.55
CA ARG A 122 13.29 -4.87 -7.68
C ARG A 122 14.17 -5.27 -8.87
N ALA A 123 14.17 -6.55 -9.25
CA ALA A 123 14.90 -7.04 -10.41
C ALA A 123 14.16 -6.79 -11.75
N ASN A 124 12.90 -6.35 -11.73
CA ASN A 124 12.11 -6.12 -12.93
C ASN A 124 12.53 -4.79 -13.60
N PRO A 125 13.15 -4.81 -14.80
CA PRO A 125 13.69 -3.60 -15.44
C PRO A 125 12.61 -2.60 -15.87
N ARG A 126 11.34 -3.00 -15.89
CA ARG A 126 10.22 -2.09 -16.17
C ARG A 126 9.88 -1.19 -14.99
N LEU A 127 10.13 -1.67 -13.77
CA LEU A 127 9.91 -0.92 -12.53
C LEU A 127 11.16 -0.09 -12.24
N LEU A 128 11.07 1.20 -12.56
CA LEU A 128 12.14 2.16 -12.36
C LEU A 128 12.37 2.46 -10.87
N VAL A 129 11.31 2.35 -10.06
CA VAL A 129 11.34 2.55 -8.61
C VAL A 129 10.50 1.48 -7.92
N VAL A 130 11.09 0.83 -6.91
CA VAL A 130 10.39 0.01 -5.93
C VAL A 130 10.85 0.46 -4.55
N ASP A 131 10.10 1.39 -3.97
CA ASP A 131 10.43 2.02 -2.69
C ASP A 131 9.65 1.37 -1.54
N CYS A 132 10.32 1.17 -0.42
CA CYS A 132 9.76 0.55 0.78
C CYS A 132 9.83 1.55 1.92
N ILE A 133 8.67 1.95 2.40
CA ILE A 133 8.48 2.93 3.45
C ILE A 133 8.03 2.16 4.69
N ASP A 134 9.01 1.62 5.40
CA ASP A 134 8.80 1.05 6.72
C ASP A 134 8.56 2.20 7.72
N LEU A 135 7.66 1.97 8.68
CA LEU A 135 7.17 2.96 9.66
C LEU A 135 7.70 2.65 11.07
N GLU A 136 8.92 2.10 11.16
CA GLU A 136 9.56 1.71 12.41
C GLU A 136 9.68 2.89 13.39
N GLU A 137 9.82 4.12 12.88
CA GLU A 137 9.84 5.35 13.68
C GLU A 137 8.53 5.60 14.45
N HIS A 138 7.43 4.98 14.02
CA HIS A 138 6.14 5.03 14.68
C HIS A 138 5.86 3.78 15.54
N GLY A 139 6.78 2.82 15.56
CA GLY A 139 6.65 1.54 16.23
C GLY A 139 5.91 0.47 15.41
N ASP A 140 5.69 0.68 14.12
CA ASP A 140 5.10 -0.33 13.24
C ASP A 140 6.03 -1.57 13.12
N PRO A 141 5.57 -2.77 13.47
CA PRO A 141 6.37 -3.99 13.33
C PRO A 141 6.42 -4.54 11.89
N LEU A 142 5.59 -4.04 10.98
CA LEU A 142 5.58 -4.50 9.59
C LEU A 142 6.65 -3.82 8.76
N ARG A 143 7.39 -4.64 8.01
CA ARG A 143 8.44 -4.19 7.10
C ARG A 143 8.51 -5.02 5.83
N ALA A 144 8.95 -4.38 4.76
CA ALA A 144 9.12 -5.05 3.48
C ALA A 144 10.21 -6.14 3.56
N GLY A 145 9.88 -7.34 3.08
CA GLY A 145 10.80 -8.48 3.08
C GLY A 145 10.86 -9.27 4.39
N MET A 146 10.00 -8.97 5.38
CA MET A 146 9.96 -9.74 6.63
C MET A 146 9.64 -11.22 6.39
N SER A 147 10.06 -12.11 7.29
CA SER A 147 9.70 -13.53 7.19
C SER A 147 8.23 -13.78 7.61
N ASP A 148 7.73 -15.00 7.39
CA ASP A 148 6.43 -15.41 7.94
C ASP A 148 6.47 -15.48 9.47
N LEU A 149 7.60 -15.93 10.03
CA LEU A 149 7.78 -15.97 11.47
C LEU A 149 7.74 -14.58 12.10
N ASP A 150 8.42 -13.60 11.49
CA ASP A 150 8.38 -12.20 11.94
C ASP A 150 6.96 -11.63 11.85
N LEU A 151 6.23 -11.96 10.79
CA LEU A 151 4.86 -11.50 10.61
C LEU A 151 3.94 -12.06 11.68
N MET A 152 4.03 -13.36 11.95
CA MET A 152 3.25 -14.01 13.01
C MET A 152 3.58 -13.43 14.39
N ALA A 153 4.86 -13.12 14.65
CA ALA A 153 5.30 -12.49 15.88
C ALA A 153 4.80 -11.03 16.03
N ALA A 154 4.54 -10.34 14.92
CA ALA A 154 4.03 -8.96 14.91
C ALA A 154 2.51 -8.86 15.21
N LEU A 155 1.74 -9.93 15.00
CA LEU A 155 0.27 -9.90 15.10
C LEU A 155 -0.29 -9.41 16.46
N PRO A 156 0.25 -9.82 17.63
CA PRO A 156 -0.24 -9.31 18.91
C PRO A 156 -0.02 -7.80 19.05
N MET A 157 1.14 -7.31 18.59
CA MET A 157 1.46 -5.88 18.61
C MET A 157 0.53 -5.10 17.68
N LEU A 158 0.28 -5.59 16.47
CA LEU A 158 -0.66 -4.98 15.53
C LEU A 158 -2.08 -4.89 16.11
N THR A 159 -2.52 -5.96 16.80
CA THR A 159 -3.82 -5.95 17.48
C THR A 159 -3.90 -4.84 18.53
N GLY A 160 -2.86 -4.68 19.35
CA GLY A 160 -2.78 -3.58 20.32
C GLY A 160 -2.75 -2.20 19.67
N GLN A 161 -1.97 -2.05 18.60
CA GLN A 161 -1.83 -0.80 17.86
C GLN A 161 -3.14 -0.35 17.19
N ARG A 162 -3.94 -1.29 16.70
CA ARG A 162 -5.27 -1.03 16.11
C ARG A 162 -6.21 -0.37 17.10
N LEU A 163 -6.21 -0.81 18.36
CA LEU A 163 -7.13 -0.32 19.41
C LEU A 163 -6.91 1.16 19.75
N ILE A 164 -5.68 1.64 19.62
CA ILE A 164 -5.30 3.02 19.98
C ILE A 164 -4.83 3.86 18.78
N MET A 165 -5.00 3.35 17.55
CA MET A 165 -4.59 4.02 16.30
C MET A 165 -3.13 4.50 16.29
N SER A 166 -2.21 3.64 16.72
CA SER A 166 -0.76 3.92 16.77
C SER A 166 0.03 3.00 15.83
N GLY A 167 1.35 3.20 15.73
CA GLY A 167 2.24 2.34 14.93
C GLY A 167 1.74 2.15 13.50
N HIS A 168 1.42 0.91 13.15
CA HIS A 168 0.91 0.55 11.83
C HIS A 168 -0.38 1.27 11.42
N PHE A 169 -1.14 1.85 12.35
CA PHE A 169 -2.42 2.52 12.07
C PHE A 169 -2.36 4.04 12.19
N ILE A 170 -1.17 4.62 12.42
CA ILE A 170 -0.99 6.05 12.66
C ILE A 170 -1.51 6.93 11.50
N HIS A 171 -1.45 6.43 10.26
CA HIS A 171 -1.94 7.14 9.08
C HIS A 171 -3.43 6.88 8.79
N ALA A 172 -4.00 5.80 9.35
CA ALA A 172 -5.42 5.44 9.23
C ALA A 172 -6.31 6.17 10.26
N GLN A 173 -5.72 6.95 11.16
CA GLN A 173 -6.47 7.77 12.12
C GLN A 173 -7.31 8.84 11.40
N ASP A 174 -8.53 9.08 11.90
CA ASP A 174 -9.38 10.19 11.46
C ASP A 174 -9.00 11.51 12.18
N GLY A 175 -9.49 12.63 11.65
CA GLY A 175 -9.28 13.97 12.22
C GLY A 175 -7.91 14.58 11.94
N ASP A 176 -7.63 15.70 12.59
CA ASP A 176 -6.49 16.58 12.29
C ASP A 176 -5.13 15.90 12.43
N GLN A 177 -4.98 15.03 13.43
CA GLN A 177 -3.72 14.30 13.63
C GLN A 177 -3.47 13.32 12.47
N GLY A 178 -4.48 12.56 12.07
CA GLY A 178 -4.37 11.66 10.92
C GLY A 178 -4.10 12.41 9.62
N ALA A 179 -4.78 13.54 9.43
CA ALA A 179 -4.55 14.43 8.29
C ALA A 179 -3.10 14.95 8.27
N HIS A 180 -2.57 15.39 9.40
CA HIS A 180 -1.17 15.81 9.55
C HIS A 180 -0.20 14.67 9.20
N ASN A 181 -0.42 13.48 9.74
CA ASN A 181 0.42 12.30 9.51
C ASN A 181 0.46 11.95 8.02
N ARG A 182 -0.69 11.99 7.32
CA ARG A 182 -0.76 11.74 5.87
C ARG A 182 -0.01 12.77 5.03
N ARG A 183 -0.05 14.06 5.38
CA ARG A 183 0.79 15.08 4.69
C ARG A 183 2.27 14.81 4.90
N GLY A 184 2.67 14.36 6.09
CA GLY A 184 4.04 13.92 6.37
C GLY A 184 4.47 12.75 5.47
N LEU A 185 3.64 11.71 5.42
CA LEU A 185 3.85 10.52 4.60
C LEU A 185 3.97 10.86 3.10
N VAL A 186 3.08 11.71 2.59
CA VAL A 186 3.10 12.13 1.19
C VAL A 186 4.37 12.92 0.83
N LYS A 187 4.89 13.75 1.74
CA LYS A 187 6.19 14.41 1.54
C LYS A 187 7.33 13.39 1.44
N ARG A 188 7.29 12.32 2.25
CA ARG A 188 8.27 11.20 2.18
C ARG A 188 8.16 10.46 0.85
N LEU A 189 6.94 10.16 0.38
CA LEU A 189 6.70 9.56 -0.94
C LEU A 189 7.28 10.41 -2.09
N ARG A 190 7.07 11.73 -2.05
CA ARG A 190 7.63 12.65 -3.04
C ARG A 190 9.15 12.67 -3.00
N ALA A 191 9.75 12.69 -1.81
CA ALA A 191 11.20 12.60 -1.64
C ALA A 191 11.77 11.27 -2.18
N GLY A 192 11.00 10.17 -2.05
CA GLY A 192 11.29 8.85 -2.63
C GLY A 192 11.09 8.76 -4.15
N GLY A 193 10.73 9.87 -4.82
CA GLY A 193 10.64 9.92 -6.27
C GLY A 193 9.25 9.72 -6.85
N LEU A 194 8.18 9.83 -6.05
CA LEU A 194 6.82 9.93 -6.57
C LEU A 194 6.72 11.21 -7.43
N PRO A 195 6.43 11.10 -8.75
CA PRO A 195 6.51 12.23 -9.64
C PRO A 195 5.40 13.24 -9.36
N VAL A 196 5.79 14.51 -9.37
CA VAL A 196 4.89 15.66 -9.37
C VAL A 196 5.09 16.40 -10.68
N ARG A 197 4.06 17.07 -11.20
CA ARG A 197 4.27 17.95 -12.36
C ARG A 197 5.19 19.07 -11.91
N ARG A 198 6.28 19.33 -12.64
CA ARG A 198 6.91 20.65 -12.57
C ARG A 198 5.87 21.63 -13.07
N SER A 199 5.55 22.67 -12.29
CA SER A 199 4.82 23.81 -12.82
C SER A 199 5.63 24.30 -14.03
N GLU A 200 5.01 24.29 -15.21
CA GLU A 200 5.55 25.03 -16.35
C GLU A 200 5.65 26.49 -15.89
N ALA A 201 6.89 26.96 -15.78
CA ALA A 201 7.22 28.36 -15.58
C ALA A 201 7.50 28.97 -16.95
#